data_AF-A0A926EEM5-F1
#
_entry.id   AF-A0A926EEM5-F1
#
_cell.length_a   1.000
_cell.length_b   1.000
_cell.length_c   1.000
_cell.angle_alpha   90.00
_cell.angle_beta   90.00
_cell.angle_gamma   90.00
#
_symmetry.space_group_name_H-M   'P 1'
#
loop_
_entity.id
_entity.type
_entity.pdbx_description
1 polymer ?
#
loop_
_entity_poly.entity_id
_entity_poly.type
_entity_poly.pdbx_seq_one_letter_code
_entity_poly.pdbx_strand_id
1 'polypeptide(L)'
;MNAVIIRGQKFFWTTNPTEGLWDIEVGYVTSEDIYIVKLTSNLRGKKYKYYKLNELYSKEAEIIHKLREFGFIDKGMYAKIIDYIEYLRVCDTEVVELEGSLSKYLLNEDIEAEANRAYEVVKEYVQDNAEFFPTRSSNKYENGESQGVIFDDEANIKKYGAQTIVIHKAPLVALLKEEFDLMSKSKHNAIFEEWIRQDILFRNKTVKENRYQCKDLVLKDGMTGKSRKDGYVLKWKSSDEIL
;
A
#
# COMPACT_ATOMS: atom_id res chain seq x y z
N MET A 1 -14.04 18.88 -5.16
CA MET A 1 -15.19 18.75 -4.25
C MET A 1 -14.73 19.21 -2.88
N ASN A 2 -15.48 20.12 -2.27
CA ASN A 2 -15.19 20.68 -0.95
C ASN A 2 -15.58 19.68 0.15
N ALA A 3 -14.68 19.45 1.10
CA ALA A 3 -14.97 19.05 2.49
C ALA A 3 -13.76 19.51 3.32
N VAL A 4 -13.85 20.67 3.97
CA VAL A 4 -14.26 20.88 5.38
C VAL A 4 -13.11 20.52 6.34
N ILE A 5 -12.49 21.57 6.86
CA ILE A 5 -11.50 21.57 7.93
C ILE A 5 -12.22 21.26 9.25
N ILE A 6 -11.76 20.29 10.03
CA ILE A 6 -12.07 20.19 11.47
C ILE A 6 -10.77 19.94 12.25
N ARG A 7 -10.56 20.81 13.24
CA ARG A 7 -9.36 20.94 14.09
C ARG A 7 -9.39 19.91 15.22
N GLY A 8 -8.22 19.42 15.61
CA GLY A 8 -8.06 18.47 16.70
C GLY A 8 -8.12 19.04 18.12
N GLN A 9 -7.97 18.08 19.05
CA GLN A 9 -7.75 18.11 20.50
C GLN A 9 -8.92 18.48 21.42
N LYS A 10 -9.42 17.46 22.14
CA LYS A 10 -9.69 17.45 23.59
C LYS A 10 -9.75 16.04 24.17
N PHE A 11 -8.80 15.75 25.06
CA PHE A 11 -8.82 14.57 25.95
C PHE A 11 -10.00 14.66 26.92
N PHE A 12 -10.89 13.68 26.88
CA PHE A 12 -11.83 13.40 27.97
C PHE A 12 -11.40 12.14 28.72
N TRP A 13 -11.49 12.23 30.05
CA TRP A 13 -11.04 11.19 30.99
C TRP A 13 -12.12 10.12 31.11
N THR A 14 -12.23 9.23 30.13
CA THR A 14 -12.82 7.90 30.38
C THR A 14 -11.70 7.00 30.84
N THR A 15 -11.82 6.47 32.05
CA THR A 15 -10.75 5.66 32.64
C THR A 15 -10.51 4.43 31.77
N ASN A 16 -9.35 4.36 31.12
CA ASN A 16 -8.97 3.24 30.28
C ASN A 16 -8.97 1.97 31.14
N PRO A 17 -9.63 0.87 30.74
CA PRO A 17 -9.75 -0.31 31.58
C PRO A 17 -8.43 -1.06 31.83
N THR A 18 -7.35 -0.61 31.18
CA THR A 18 -5.96 -1.06 31.35
C THR A 18 -5.04 0.06 31.86
N GLU A 19 -5.62 1.08 32.51
CA GLU A 19 -4.95 2.25 33.06
C GLU A 19 -3.58 1.93 33.67
N GLY A 20 -2.55 2.63 33.17
CA GLY A 20 -1.16 2.47 33.60
C GLY A 20 -0.30 1.56 32.74
N LEU A 21 -0.89 0.64 31.95
CA LEU A 21 -0.12 -0.29 31.09
C LEU A 21 -0.23 0.03 29.61
N TRP A 22 -1.41 0.40 29.12
CA TRP A 22 -1.65 0.68 27.71
C TRP A 22 -2.40 1.99 27.52
N ASP A 23 -2.04 2.71 26.46
CA ASP A 23 -2.75 3.84 25.90
C ASP A 23 -3.35 3.43 24.55
N ILE A 24 -4.58 3.86 24.30
CA ILE A 24 -5.43 3.33 23.22
C ILE A 24 -5.99 4.52 22.45
N GLU A 25 -5.60 4.64 21.19
CA GLU A 25 -6.09 5.68 20.28
C GLU A 25 -6.81 5.02 19.10
N VAL A 26 -7.97 5.56 18.73
CA VAL A 26 -8.76 5.09 17.57
C VAL A 26 -8.77 6.20 16.53
N GLY A 27 -8.37 5.86 15.31
CA GLY A 27 -8.42 6.75 14.17
C GLY A 27 -9.24 6.17 13.03
N TYR A 28 -9.71 7.04 12.15
CA TYR A 28 -10.47 6.67 10.96
C TYR A 28 -9.74 7.15 9.70
N VAL A 29 -9.55 6.25 8.76
CA VAL A 29 -8.88 6.51 7.48
C VAL A 29 -9.95 6.72 6.41
N THR A 30 -10.27 7.99 6.16
CA THR A 30 -11.38 8.41 5.28
C THR A 30 -11.26 7.89 3.85
N SER A 31 -10.04 7.79 3.32
CA SER A 31 -9.77 7.30 1.97
C SER A 31 -10.14 5.82 1.76
N GLU A 32 -10.18 5.05 2.83
CA GLU A 32 -10.41 3.60 2.79
C GLU A 32 -11.66 3.14 3.56
N ASP A 33 -12.34 4.05 4.28
CA ASP A 33 -13.51 3.74 5.13
C ASP A 33 -13.19 2.64 6.17
N ILE A 34 -12.07 2.81 6.88
CA ILE A 34 -11.55 1.83 7.85
C ILE A 34 -11.12 2.51 9.15
N TYR A 35 -11.41 1.85 10.27
CA TYR A 35 -10.87 2.21 11.59
C TYR A 35 -9.52 1.54 11.85
N ILE A 36 -8.57 2.35 12.34
CA ILE A 36 -7.26 1.92 12.83
C ILE A 36 -7.18 2.16 14.32
N VAL A 37 -6.57 1.23 15.03
CA VAL A 37 -6.32 1.33 16.47
C VAL A 37 -4.83 1.34 16.71
N LYS A 38 -4.37 2.32 17.47
CA LYS A 38 -2.99 2.38 17.99
C LYS A 38 -3.00 1.95 19.44
N LEU A 39 -2.19 0.94 19.74
CA LEU A 39 -1.95 0.48 21.11
C LEU A 39 -0.53 0.84 21.49
N THR A 40 -0.38 1.69 22.50
CA THR A 40 0.90 2.18 23.01
C THR A 40 1.13 1.62 24.40
N SER A 41 2.23 0.90 24.62
CA SER A 41 2.63 0.46 25.96
C SER A 41 3.15 1.65 26.76
N ASN A 42 2.65 1.84 27.97
CA ASN A 42 3.13 2.88 28.90
C ASN A 42 4.38 2.44 29.68
N LEU A 43 4.91 1.24 29.40
CA LEU A 43 6.19 0.80 29.95
C LEU A 43 7.37 1.60 29.35
N ARG A 44 8.55 1.45 29.97
CA ARG A 44 9.77 2.15 29.58
C ARG A 44 10.07 1.91 28.09
N GLY A 45 10.13 2.99 27.31
CA GLY A 45 10.35 2.96 25.86
C GLY A 45 9.12 3.26 25.01
N LYS A 46 7.92 3.35 25.59
CA LYS A 46 6.67 3.79 24.93
C LYS A 46 6.43 3.17 23.54
N LYS A 47 6.69 1.86 23.41
CA LYS A 47 6.52 1.15 22.14
C LYS A 47 5.04 1.10 21.77
N TYR A 48 4.74 1.25 20.49
CA TYR A 48 3.37 1.24 19.99
C TYR A 48 3.25 0.42 18.71
N LYS A 49 2.02 -0.02 18.41
CA LYS A 49 1.68 -0.71 17.17
C LYS A 49 0.27 -0.36 16.74
N TYR A 50 0.09 -0.27 15.43
CA TYR A 50 -1.22 -0.06 14.82
C TYR A 50 -1.80 -1.38 14.33
N TYR A 51 -3.12 -1.46 14.37
CA TYR A 51 -3.91 -2.59 13.87
C TYR A 51 -5.14 -2.07 13.15
N LYS A 52 -5.59 -2.78 12.11
CA LYS A 52 -6.95 -2.55 11.62
C LYS A 52 -7.92 -3.05 12.66
N LEU A 53 -9.01 -2.34 12.87
CA LEU A 53 -10.00 -2.73 13.87
C LEU A 53 -10.52 -4.16 13.65
N ASN A 54 -10.79 -4.54 12.41
CA ASN A 54 -11.26 -5.89 12.08
C ASN A 54 -10.25 -7.01 12.39
N GLU A 55 -8.95 -6.69 12.39
CA GLU A 55 -7.91 -7.64 12.79
C GLU A 55 -7.96 -7.91 14.28
N LEU A 56 -8.32 -6.92 15.10
CA LEU A 56 -8.42 -7.09 16.54
C LEU A 56 -9.46 -8.18 16.92
N TYR A 57 -10.54 -8.35 16.17
CA TYR A 57 -11.50 -9.45 16.41
C TYR A 57 -11.06 -10.78 15.80
N SER A 58 -10.43 -10.75 14.62
CA SER A 58 -10.17 -11.97 13.84
C SER A 58 -8.81 -12.63 14.15
N LYS A 59 -7.88 -11.92 14.79
CA LYS A 59 -6.50 -12.35 15.04
C LYS A 59 -6.08 -12.21 16.50
N GLU A 60 -7.01 -12.33 17.45
CA GLU A 60 -6.76 -12.16 18.90
C GLU A 60 -5.45 -12.80 19.37
N ALA A 61 -5.27 -14.11 19.16
CA ALA A 61 -4.12 -14.84 19.69
C ALA A 61 -2.78 -14.32 19.15
N GLU A 62 -2.73 -13.98 17.86
CA GLU A 62 -1.54 -13.42 17.22
C GLU A 62 -1.22 -12.02 17.75
N ILE A 63 -2.25 -11.20 17.95
CA ILE A 63 -2.10 -9.82 18.42
C ILE A 63 -1.66 -9.80 19.89
N ILE A 64 -2.29 -10.61 20.75
CA ILE A 64 -1.85 -10.78 22.15
C ILE A 64 -0.38 -11.20 22.20
N HIS A 65 0.03 -12.15 21.35
CA HIS A 65 1.43 -12.58 21.29
C HIS A 65 2.38 -11.43 20.92
N LYS A 66 2.05 -10.64 19.90
CA LYS A 66 2.83 -9.47 19.48
C LYS A 66 2.89 -8.38 20.55
N LEU A 67 1.76 -8.08 21.19
CA LEU A 67 1.69 -7.04 22.23
C LEU A 67 2.47 -7.43 23.48
N ARG A 68 2.63 -8.73 23.76
CA ARG A 68 3.50 -9.23 24.84
C ARG A 68 4.97 -8.88 24.68
N GLU A 69 5.42 -8.55 23.46
CA GLU A 69 6.77 -8.03 23.22
C GLU A 69 6.96 -6.60 23.77
N PHE A 70 5.87 -5.86 23.99
CA PHE A 70 5.88 -4.45 24.38
C PHE A 70 5.34 -4.21 25.79
N GLY A 71 4.58 -5.15 26.36
CA GLY A 71 4.10 -5.07 27.73
C GLY A 71 3.24 -6.26 28.13
N PHE A 72 2.76 -6.27 29.37
CA PHE A 72 1.88 -7.35 29.83
C PHE A 72 0.48 -7.19 29.23
N ILE A 73 -0.03 -8.27 28.65
CA ILE A 73 -1.43 -8.37 28.20
C ILE A 73 -1.91 -9.81 28.27
N ASP A 74 -3.05 -10.00 28.90
CA ASP A 74 -3.78 -11.27 28.96
C ASP A 74 -5.11 -11.17 28.18
N LYS A 75 -5.82 -12.28 28.08
CA LYS A 75 -7.09 -12.34 27.35
C LYS A 75 -8.18 -11.46 27.96
N GLY A 76 -8.21 -11.33 29.30
CA GLY A 76 -9.19 -10.51 29.99
C GLY A 76 -8.96 -9.02 29.75
N MET A 77 -7.70 -8.58 29.79
CA MET A 77 -7.32 -7.22 29.40
C MET A 77 -7.59 -6.97 27.93
N TYR A 78 -7.29 -7.92 27.05
CA TYR A 78 -7.56 -7.78 25.63
C TYR A 78 -9.05 -7.59 25.36
N ALA A 79 -9.93 -8.40 25.95
CA ALA A 79 -11.37 -8.23 25.84
C ALA A 79 -11.82 -6.83 26.29
N LYS A 80 -11.30 -6.34 27.42
CA LYS A 80 -11.58 -4.96 27.89
C LYS A 80 -11.09 -3.88 26.92
N ILE A 81 -9.94 -4.09 26.27
CA ILE A 81 -9.44 -3.18 25.24
C ILE A 81 -10.42 -3.13 24.06
N ILE A 82 -10.93 -4.28 23.60
CA ILE A 82 -11.94 -4.34 22.53
C ILE A 82 -13.21 -3.59 22.92
N ASP A 83 -13.75 -3.86 24.12
CA ASP A 83 -14.95 -3.18 24.61
C ASP A 83 -14.75 -1.66 24.69
N TYR A 84 -13.56 -1.22 25.11
CA TYR A 84 -13.21 0.19 25.16
C TYR A 84 -13.08 0.82 23.77
N ILE A 85 -12.50 0.11 22.80
CA ILE A 85 -12.42 0.59 21.42
C ILE A 85 -13.83 0.76 20.82
N GLU A 86 -14.75 -0.18 21.08
CA GLU A 86 -16.14 -0.05 20.64
C GLU A 86 -16.84 1.12 21.30
N TYR A 87 -16.63 1.30 22.60
CA TYR A 87 -17.10 2.48 23.32
C TYR A 87 -16.60 3.77 22.67
N LEU A 88 -15.30 3.85 22.33
CA LEU A 88 -14.69 5.01 21.68
C LEU A 88 -15.26 5.30 20.28
N ARG A 89 -15.76 4.28 19.57
CA ARG A 89 -16.38 4.43 18.24
C ARG A 89 -17.82 4.91 18.29
N VAL A 90 -18.56 4.53 19.34
CA VAL A 90 -20.01 4.72 19.43
C VAL A 90 -20.37 5.97 20.21
N CYS A 91 -19.62 6.28 21.27
CA CYS A 91 -19.76 7.57 21.92
C CYS A 91 -19.13 8.63 21.01
N ASP A 92 -19.64 9.86 21.01
CA ASP A 92 -19.06 11.03 20.31
C ASP A 92 -17.66 11.44 20.87
N THR A 93 -16.85 10.46 21.24
CA THR A 93 -15.43 10.56 21.53
C THR A 93 -14.68 10.83 20.23
N GLU A 94 -13.72 11.76 20.29
CA GLU A 94 -12.96 12.23 19.12
C GLU A 94 -12.21 11.07 18.44
N VAL A 95 -12.78 10.51 17.38
CA VAL A 95 -12.05 9.67 16.44
C VAL A 95 -11.13 10.58 15.64
N VAL A 96 -9.82 10.34 15.73
CA VAL A 96 -8.85 11.17 15.00
C VAL A 96 -8.91 10.79 13.52
N GLU A 97 -9.22 11.74 12.66
CA GLU A 97 -9.08 11.53 11.22
C GLU A 97 -7.59 11.42 10.88
N LEU A 98 -7.22 10.33 10.24
CA LEU A 98 -5.83 10.00 9.93
C LEU A 98 -5.55 10.29 8.45
N GLU A 99 -4.61 11.21 8.19
CA GLU A 99 -4.17 11.57 6.85
C GLU A 99 -3.07 10.64 6.32
N GLY A 100 -3.29 10.09 5.12
CA GLY A 100 -2.30 9.27 4.39
C GLY A 100 -2.83 7.88 4.04
N SER A 101 -1.94 7.00 3.57
CA SER A 101 -2.26 5.61 3.27
C SER A 101 -2.29 4.75 4.54
N LEU A 102 -3.13 3.72 4.55
CA LEU A 102 -3.25 2.78 5.67
C LEU A 102 -1.92 2.10 6.04
N SER A 103 -1.06 1.90 5.04
CA SER A 103 0.26 1.29 5.17
C SER A 103 1.22 2.10 6.06
N LYS A 104 1.15 3.43 6.05
CA LYS A 104 1.93 4.32 6.93
C LYS A 104 1.73 3.98 8.40
N TYR A 105 0.49 3.65 8.77
CA TYR A 105 0.13 3.29 10.13
C TYR A 105 0.51 1.83 10.42
N LEU A 106 0.15 0.89 9.55
CA LEU A 106 0.32 -0.54 9.84
C LEU A 106 1.78 -1.03 9.82
N LEU A 107 2.65 -0.39 9.06
CA LEU A 107 4.06 -0.78 8.95
C LEU A 107 4.99 -0.01 9.89
N ASN A 108 4.53 1.09 10.50
CA ASN A 108 5.39 1.98 11.29
C ASN A 108 6.60 2.52 10.50
N GLU A 109 6.49 2.56 9.17
CA GLU A 109 7.54 2.98 8.24
C GLU A 109 7.03 4.13 7.38
N ASP A 110 7.96 5.00 6.93
CA ASP A 110 7.66 6.00 5.91
C ASP A 110 7.54 5.32 4.55
N ILE A 111 6.36 4.73 4.32
CA ILE A 111 6.06 4.01 3.09
C ILE A 111 6.08 4.91 1.86
N GLU A 112 5.80 6.20 2.01
CA GLU A 112 5.81 7.16 0.92
C GLU A 112 7.24 7.39 0.43
N ALA A 113 8.19 7.63 1.34
CA ALA A 113 9.60 7.73 1.00
C ALA A 113 10.14 6.45 0.36
N GLU A 114 9.76 5.28 0.90
CA GLU A 114 10.20 3.99 0.36
C GLU A 114 9.59 3.71 -1.02
N ALA A 115 8.31 4.03 -1.23
CA ALA A 115 7.66 3.89 -2.53
C ALA A 115 8.29 4.82 -3.57
N ASN A 116 8.64 6.05 -3.19
CA ASN A 116 9.34 6.97 -4.08
C ASN A 116 10.71 6.43 -4.47
N ARG A 117 11.50 5.96 -3.49
CA ARG A 117 12.80 5.33 -3.78
C ARG A 117 12.64 4.10 -4.69
N ALA A 118 11.66 3.26 -4.42
CA ALA A 118 11.36 2.09 -5.26
C ALA A 118 11.00 2.47 -6.69
N TYR A 119 10.31 3.60 -6.88
CA TYR A 119 9.97 4.09 -8.19
C TYR A 119 11.21 4.62 -8.95
N GLU A 120 12.11 5.32 -8.27
CA GLU A 120 13.39 5.74 -8.84
C GLU A 120 14.22 4.54 -9.32
N VAL A 121 14.33 3.49 -8.50
CA VAL A 121 15.01 2.24 -8.86
C VAL A 121 14.38 1.59 -10.10
N VAL A 122 13.05 1.61 -10.22
CA VAL A 122 12.37 1.09 -11.42
C VAL A 122 12.72 1.93 -12.65
N LYS A 123 12.84 3.25 -12.51
CA LYS A 123 13.21 4.12 -13.64
C LYS A 123 14.64 3.86 -14.09
N GLU A 124 15.59 3.81 -13.15
CA GLU A 124 16.99 3.48 -13.40
C GLU A 124 17.10 2.13 -14.09
N TYR A 125 16.41 1.10 -13.57
CA TYR A 125 16.38 -0.22 -14.18
C TYR A 125 15.92 -0.20 -15.64
N VAL A 126 14.83 0.51 -15.95
CA VAL A 126 14.30 0.60 -17.32
C VAL A 126 15.27 1.32 -18.25
N GLN A 127 15.95 2.36 -17.76
CA GLN A 127 16.92 3.13 -18.54
C GLN A 127 18.20 2.32 -18.80
N ASP A 128 18.71 1.63 -17.78
CA ASP A 128 19.93 0.82 -17.87
C ASP A 128 19.73 -0.47 -18.69
N ASN A 129 18.48 -0.89 -18.88
CA ASN A 129 18.10 -2.14 -19.56
C ASN A 129 17.15 -1.87 -20.74
N ALA A 130 17.30 -0.71 -21.40
CA ALA A 130 16.41 -0.20 -22.44
C ALA A 130 16.12 -1.21 -23.57
N GLU A 131 17.07 -2.09 -23.90
CA GLU A 131 16.93 -3.16 -24.88
C GLU A 131 15.83 -4.17 -24.53
N PHE A 132 15.53 -4.35 -23.24
CA PHE A 132 14.48 -5.26 -22.75
C PHE A 132 13.10 -4.58 -22.65
N PHE A 133 13.02 -3.29 -22.95
CA PHE A 133 11.81 -2.45 -22.90
C PHE A 133 11.51 -1.76 -24.24
N PRO A 134 11.26 -2.52 -25.32
CA PRO A 134 10.93 -1.92 -26.61
C PRO A 134 9.65 -1.07 -26.53
N THR A 135 9.59 0.00 -27.32
CA THR A 135 8.37 0.77 -27.48
C THR A 135 7.33 -0.01 -28.28
N ARG A 136 6.05 0.24 -28.00
CA ARG A 136 4.95 -0.41 -28.72
C ARG A 136 4.98 -0.08 -30.21
N SER A 137 5.32 1.17 -30.57
CA SER A 137 5.46 1.58 -31.96
C SER A 137 6.60 0.89 -32.71
N SER A 138 7.68 0.51 -32.02
CA SER A 138 8.83 -0.16 -32.66
C SER A 138 8.53 -1.60 -33.10
N ASN A 139 7.50 -2.22 -32.51
CA ASN A 139 7.10 -3.60 -32.78
C ASN A 139 8.26 -4.62 -32.62
N LYS A 140 9.22 -4.35 -31.73
CA LYS A 140 10.37 -5.22 -31.40
C LYS A 140 10.18 -6.03 -30.11
N TYR A 141 8.94 -6.17 -29.65
CA TYR A 141 8.68 -6.96 -28.44
C TYR A 141 8.88 -8.45 -28.73
N GLU A 142 9.74 -9.10 -27.94
CA GLU A 142 10.05 -10.51 -28.08
C GLU A 142 9.64 -11.27 -26.83
N ASN A 143 8.75 -12.25 -27.01
CA ASN A 143 8.20 -13.01 -25.90
C ASN A 143 9.28 -13.91 -25.27
N GLY A 144 9.65 -13.61 -24.03
CA GLY A 144 10.65 -14.38 -23.27
C GLY A 144 11.97 -13.64 -23.11
N GLU A 145 12.24 -12.67 -23.98
CA GLU A 145 13.39 -11.78 -23.89
C GLU A 145 12.99 -10.43 -23.30
N SER A 146 11.94 -9.80 -23.83
CA SER A 146 11.45 -8.51 -23.33
C SER A 146 10.86 -8.65 -21.92
N GLN A 147 11.24 -7.71 -21.04
CA GLN A 147 10.79 -7.62 -19.66
C GLN A 147 9.61 -6.67 -19.47
N GLY A 148 9.34 -5.85 -20.49
CA GLY A 148 8.18 -4.98 -20.56
C GLY A 148 8.00 -4.37 -21.93
N VAL A 149 7.13 -3.36 -22.00
CA VAL A 149 6.88 -2.57 -23.21
C VAL A 149 6.54 -1.13 -22.83
N ILE A 150 7.09 -0.17 -23.56
CA ILE A 150 6.76 1.25 -23.40
C ILE A 150 5.58 1.59 -24.30
N PHE A 151 4.50 2.14 -23.74
CA PHE A 151 3.38 2.65 -24.52
C PHE A 151 3.62 4.12 -24.86
N ASP A 152 4.06 4.34 -26.09
CA ASP A 152 4.39 5.64 -26.69
C ASP A 152 3.30 6.16 -27.62
N ASP A 153 2.23 5.39 -27.87
CA ASP A 153 1.12 5.82 -28.71
C ASP A 153 0.14 6.77 -27.98
N GLU A 154 -0.38 7.76 -28.72
CA GLU A 154 -1.35 8.73 -28.19
C GLU A 154 -2.59 8.09 -27.57
N ALA A 155 -3.03 6.93 -28.07
CA ALA A 155 -4.24 6.27 -27.57
C ALA A 155 -4.03 5.79 -26.12
N ASN A 156 -2.85 5.28 -25.79
CA ASN A 156 -2.51 4.92 -24.41
C ASN A 156 -2.27 6.14 -23.52
N ILE A 157 -1.60 7.18 -24.03
CA ILE A 157 -1.44 8.43 -23.28
C ILE A 157 -2.81 9.01 -22.92
N LYS A 158 -3.77 9.01 -23.86
CA LYS A 158 -5.16 9.42 -23.60
C LYS A 158 -5.87 8.50 -22.60
N LYS A 159 -5.63 7.19 -22.63
CA LYS A 159 -6.24 6.21 -21.72
C LYS A 159 -5.74 6.33 -20.27
N TYR A 160 -4.43 6.53 -20.09
CA TYR A 160 -3.79 6.50 -18.77
C TYR A 160 -3.42 7.88 -18.23
N GLY A 161 -3.48 8.92 -19.06
CA GLY A 161 -3.19 10.32 -18.71
C GLY A 161 -1.69 10.67 -18.69
N ALA A 162 -0.82 9.72 -19.04
CA ALA A 162 0.63 9.89 -19.08
C ALA A 162 1.24 8.85 -20.02
N GLN A 163 2.51 9.01 -20.38
CA GLN A 163 3.30 7.93 -20.94
C GLN A 163 3.37 6.80 -19.91
N THR A 164 3.21 5.56 -20.35
CA THR A 164 3.18 4.41 -19.44
C THR A 164 4.13 3.33 -19.90
N ILE A 165 4.78 2.70 -18.93
CA ILE A 165 5.50 1.46 -19.14
C ILE A 165 4.72 0.31 -18.55
N VAL A 166 4.72 -0.81 -19.25
CA VAL A 166 4.18 -2.05 -18.74
C VAL A 166 5.32 -3.01 -18.45
N ILE A 167 5.54 -3.30 -17.17
CA ILE A 167 6.61 -4.20 -16.72
C ILE A 167 5.99 -5.53 -16.31
N HIS A 168 6.58 -6.65 -16.75
CA HIS A 168 6.12 -7.96 -16.33
C HIS A 168 6.24 -8.15 -14.81
N LYS A 169 5.33 -8.92 -14.24
CA LYS A 169 5.31 -9.15 -12.79
C LYS A 169 6.60 -9.75 -12.24
N ALA A 170 7.17 -10.73 -12.93
CA ALA A 170 8.38 -11.41 -12.47
C ALA A 170 9.60 -10.47 -12.33
N PRO A 171 10.01 -9.71 -13.38
CA PRO A 171 11.14 -8.80 -13.27
C PRO A 171 10.90 -7.67 -12.27
N LEU A 172 9.70 -7.07 -12.23
CA LEU A 172 9.42 -6.01 -11.26
C LEU A 172 9.52 -6.50 -9.80
N VAL A 173 8.95 -7.67 -9.50
CA VAL A 173 9.00 -8.24 -8.15
C VAL A 173 10.42 -8.67 -7.78
N ALA A 174 11.21 -9.17 -8.75
CA ALA A 174 12.60 -9.52 -8.52
C ALA A 174 13.44 -8.29 -8.17
N LEU A 175 13.35 -7.24 -8.99
CA LEU A 175 14.04 -5.95 -8.77
C LEU A 175 13.74 -5.39 -7.38
N LEU A 176 12.46 -5.30 -7.01
CA LEU A 176 12.07 -4.72 -5.72
C LEU A 176 12.51 -5.59 -4.53
N LYS A 177 12.64 -6.90 -4.70
CA LYS A 177 13.14 -7.78 -3.63
C LYS A 177 14.64 -7.65 -3.41
N GLU A 178 15.39 -7.49 -4.50
CA GLU A 178 16.85 -7.34 -4.48
C GLU A 178 17.25 -6.03 -3.79
N GLU A 179 16.62 -4.93 -4.16
CA GLU A 179 17.04 -3.59 -3.74
C GLU A 179 16.54 -3.17 -2.35
N PHE A 180 15.38 -3.67 -1.91
CA PHE A 180 14.70 -3.17 -0.71
C PHE A 180 14.57 -4.17 0.43
N ASP A 181 15.27 -5.32 0.33
CA ASP A 181 15.15 -6.45 1.26
C ASP A 181 13.67 -6.70 1.64
N LEU A 182 12.78 -6.70 0.63
CA LEU A 182 11.34 -6.82 0.80
C LEU A 182 10.96 -8.26 1.10
N MET A 183 11.42 -8.76 2.25
CA MET A 183 11.18 -10.12 2.73
C MET A 183 9.69 -10.37 3.04
N SER A 184 8.90 -9.30 3.26
CA SER A 184 7.48 -9.42 3.54
C SER A 184 6.58 -9.03 2.36
N LYS A 185 5.64 -9.93 2.02
CA LYS A 185 4.55 -9.67 1.05
C LYS A 185 3.74 -8.40 1.41
N SER A 186 3.69 -8.06 2.70
CA SER A 186 3.02 -6.85 3.20
C SER A 186 3.70 -5.56 2.76
N LYS A 187 5.04 -5.47 2.83
CA LYS A 187 5.77 -4.24 2.44
C LYS A 187 5.68 -4.00 0.93
N HIS A 188 5.78 -5.06 0.13
CA HIS A 188 5.57 -4.99 -1.31
C HIS A 188 4.16 -4.51 -1.70
N ASN A 189 3.11 -5.05 -1.05
CA ASN A 189 1.74 -4.58 -1.28
C ASN A 189 1.56 -3.12 -0.88
N ALA A 190 2.17 -2.69 0.23
CA ALA A 190 2.10 -1.32 0.71
C ALA A 190 2.75 -0.33 -0.26
N ILE A 191 3.90 -0.67 -0.87
CA ILE A 191 4.51 0.14 -1.94
C ILE A 191 3.56 0.28 -3.12
N PHE A 192 2.87 -0.80 -3.51
CA PHE A 192 1.94 -0.76 -4.65
C PHE A 192 0.67 0.04 -4.35
N GLU A 193 0.13 -0.08 -3.14
CA GLU A 193 -0.98 0.74 -2.66
C GLU A 193 -0.60 2.22 -2.66
N GLU A 194 0.62 2.52 -2.22
CA GLU A 194 1.16 3.87 -2.22
C GLU A 194 1.37 4.42 -3.64
N TRP A 195 1.93 3.64 -4.57
CA TRP A 195 1.99 4.01 -5.98
C TRP A 195 0.62 4.23 -6.63
N ILE A 196 -0.41 3.50 -6.22
CA ILE A 196 -1.78 3.76 -6.69
C ILE A 196 -2.28 5.10 -6.14
N ARG A 197 -2.09 5.36 -4.84
CA ARG A 197 -2.48 6.62 -4.20
C ARG A 197 -1.83 7.81 -4.89
N GLN A 198 -0.56 7.67 -5.22
CA GLN A 198 0.22 8.68 -5.93
C GLN A 198 -0.07 8.72 -7.43
N ASP A 199 -0.97 7.90 -7.98
CA ASP A 199 -1.24 7.81 -9.42
C ASP A 199 -0.01 7.44 -10.28
N ILE A 200 0.92 6.68 -9.71
CA ILE A 200 2.06 6.06 -10.41
C ILE A 200 1.63 4.71 -10.98
N LEU A 201 0.99 3.85 -10.18
CA LEU A 201 0.54 2.54 -10.62
C LEU A 201 -0.94 2.58 -11.00
N PHE A 202 -1.27 2.14 -12.22
CA PHE A 202 -2.66 2.10 -12.66
C PHE A 202 -3.45 0.97 -11.97
N ARG A 203 -4.58 1.33 -11.35
CA ARG A 203 -5.54 0.38 -10.77
C ARG A 203 -6.72 0.16 -11.71
N ASN A 204 -6.87 -1.06 -12.24
CA ASN A 204 -8.06 -1.41 -13.01
C ASN A 204 -9.28 -1.62 -12.10
N LYS A 205 -10.20 -0.66 -12.11
CA LYS A 205 -11.41 -0.66 -11.27
C LYS A 205 -12.46 -1.73 -11.65
N THR A 206 -12.35 -2.36 -12.83
CA THR A 206 -13.37 -3.30 -13.34
C THR A 206 -13.14 -4.76 -12.93
N VAL A 207 -12.00 -5.10 -12.30
CA VAL A 207 -11.71 -6.47 -11.87
C VAL A 207 -12.10 -6.61 -10.39
N LYS A 208 -13.09 -7.46 -10.09
CA LYS A 208 -13.61 -7.74 -8.73
C LYS A 208 -12.59 -8.29 -7.73
N GLU A 209 -11.39 -8.62 -8.18
CA GLU A 209 -10.27 -9.01 -7.34
C GLU A 209 -9.13 -8.04 -7.60
N ASN A 210 -8.47 -7.58 -6.53
CA ASN A 210 -7.26 -6.76 -6.48
C ASN A 210 -6.18 -7.23 -7.46
N ARG A 211 -6.34 -6.93 -8.74
CA ARG A 211 -5.38 -7.26 -9.78
C ARG A 211 -4.88 -5.96 -10.36
N TYR A 212 -3.68 -5.62 -9.90
CA TYR A 212 -2.75 -4.60 -10.38
C TYR A 212 -2.31 -4.82 -11.86
N GLN A 213 -3.15 -5.46 -12.66
CA GLN A 213 -2.79 -6.15 -13.89
C GLN A 213 -3.36 -5.42 -15.10
N CYS A 214 -2.49 -5.16 -16.08
CA CYS A 214 -2.92 -4.97 -17.45
C CYS A 214 -3.41 -6.32 -18.00
N LYS A 215 -4.71 -6.46 -18.26
CA LYS A 215 -5.24 -7.61 -19.01
C LYS A 215 -5.07 -7.45 -20.53
N ASP A 216 -4.59 -6.28 -20.96
CA ASP A 216 -4.63 -5.82 -22.35
C ASP A 216 -3.24 -5.79 -23.02
N LEU A 217 -2.22 -6.48 -22.48
CA LEU A 217 -1.01 -6.80 -23.24
C LEU A 217 -1.36 -7.83 -24.34
N VAL A 218 -2.13 -7.41 -25.34
CA VAL A 218 -2.27 -8.13 -26.61
C VAL A 218 -1.15 -7.62 -27.49
N LEU A 219 0.05 -8.17 -27.28
CA LEU A 219 1.19 -7.93 -28.14
C LEU A 219 1.10 -8.96 -29.27
N LYS A 220 1.06 -8.49 -30.53
CA LYS A 220 1.25 -9.36 -31.71
C LYS A 220 2.72 -9.78 -31.68
N ASP A 221 3.07 -11.05 -31.77
CA ASP A 221 2.87 -11.87 -32.97
C ASP A 221 2.07 -13.16 -32.77
N GLY A 222 1.25 -13.46 -33.79
CA GLY A 222 0.78 -14.81 -34.07
C GLY A 222 -0.22 -15.42 -33.08
N MET A 223 -1.49 -15.44 -33.50
CA MET A 223 -2.48 -16.48 -33.20
C MET A 223 -2.67 -16.92 -31.72
N THR A 224 -3.81 -16.50 -31.16
CA THR A 224 -4.71 -17.36 -30.37
C THR A 224 -4.05 -18.39 -29.45
N GLY A 225 -3.73 -17.99 -28.21
CA GLY A 225 -3.21 -18.98 -27.27
C GLY A 225 -3.11 -18.57 -25.80
N LYS A 226 -3.95 -17.66 -25.29
CA LYS A 226 -4.11 -17.42 -23.84
C LYS A 226 -2.86 -17.06 -23.02
N SER A 227 -1.77 -16.50 -23.57
CA SER A 227 -0.69 -15.96 -22.73
C SER A 227 -0.98 -14.50 -22.32
N ARG A 228 -2.00 -14.30 -21.48
CA ARG A 228 -2.08 -13.04 -20.70
C ARG A 228 -0.90 -13.04 -19.74
N LYS A 229 0.21 -12.38 -20.08
CA LYS A 229 1.25 -12.10 -19.09
C LYS A 229 0.75 -10.96 -18.22
N ASP A 230 0.59 -11.24 -16.93
CA ASP A 230 0.27 -10.24 -15.93
C ASP A 230 1.42 -9.23 -15.86
N GLY A 231 1.15 -7.97 -16.21
CA GLY A 231 2.09 -6.85 -16.11
C GLY A 231 1.50 -5.69 -15.33
N TYR A 232 2.36 -4.92 -14.68
CA TYR A 232 2.02 -3.70 -13.96
C TYR A 232 2.17 -2.51 -14.89
N VAL A 233 1.16 -1.63 -14.94
CA VAL A 233 1.20 -0.40 -15.75
C VAL A 233 1.63 0.75 -14.86
N LEU A 234 2.87 1.20 -15.02
CA LEU A 234 3.43 2.33 -14.31
C LEU A 234 3.38 3.56 -15.23
N LYS A 235 2.83 4.66 -14.72
CA LYS A 235 2.93 5.96 -15.36
C LYS A 235 4.35 6.46 -15.18
N TRP A 236 4.92 7.00 -16.26
CA TRP A 236 6.21 7.65 -16.21
C TRP A 236 6.01 9.12 -15.83
N LYS A 237 6.49 9.50 -14.65
CA LYS A 237 6.36 10.84 -14.08
C LYS A 237 7.70 11.59 -14.12
N SER A 238 8.41 11.49 -15.23
CA SER A 238 9.57 12.35 -15.51
C SER A 238 9.19 13.44 -16.50
N SER A 239 9.85 14.60 -16.40
CA SER A 239 9.89 15.58 -17.49
C SER A 239 10.70 15.08 -18.69
N ASP A 240 11.55 14.07 -18.46
CA ASP A 240 12.39 13.46 -19.47
C ASP A 240 11.63 12.32 -20.17
N GLU A 241 11.92 12.14 -21.46
CA GLU A 241 11.43 10.99 -22.22
C GLU A 241 11.90 9.68 -21.56
N ILE A 242 11.11 8.60 -21.70
CA ILE A 242 11.48 7.29 -21.12
C ILE A 242 12.82 6.79 -21.66
N LEU A 243 13.17 7.17 -22.89
CA LEU A 243 14.39 6.84 -23.63
C LEU A 243 14.82 8.03 -24.48
#